data_AF-A0A939TQW4-F1
#
_entry.id   AF-A0A939TQW4-F1
#
_cell.length_a   1.000
_cell.length_b   1.000
_cell.length_c   1.000
_cell.angle_alpha   90.00
_cell.angle_beta   90.00
_cell.angle_gamma   90.00
#
_symmetry.space_group_name_H-M   'P 1'
#
loop_
_entity.id
_entity.type
_entity.pdbx_description
1 polymer ?
#
loop_
_entity_poly.entity_id
_entity_poly.type
_entity_poly.pdbx_seq_one_letter_code
_entity_poly.pdbx_strand_id
1 'polypeptide(L)'
;MSSDDDALSWDGDEDRIDSPSPRVPASPPRGWRAVGKGSEAVPPADDDAAVQSAPADDDEAVQSAPAEADSGAPASLGNAALVSIGVIAGVYALYVVGWALGSFRLRDVQTAGGQVADVMFQAAMWLGMAAPIIWFFVTMLVTRGSALWRRFAGLALGILLLVPWPFVMMGMVGR
;
A
#
# COMPACT_ATOMS: atom_id res chain seq x y z
N MET A 1 -20.09 -8.73 -56.65
CA MET A 1 -20.05 -8.03 -55.35
C MET A 1 -20.82 -8.90 -54.37
N SER A 2 -20.14 -9.80 -53.66
CA SER A 2 -20.58 -10.46 -52.41
C SER A 2 -19.66 -11.66 -52.14
N SER A 3 -18.78 -11.53 -51.15
CA SER A 3 -18.04 -12.62 -50.47
C SER A 3 -17.31 -12.09 -49.23
N ASP A 4 -17.16 -10.76 -49.11
CA ASP A 4 -16.53 -10.11 -47.96
C ASP A 4 -17.48 -9.88 -46.76
N ASP A 5 -18.80 -10.04 -46.93
CA ASP A 5 -19.79 -9.87 -45.84
C ASP A 5 -19.96 -11.13 -44.96
N ASP A 6 -19.48 -12.30 -45.39
CA ASP A 6 -19.51 -13.55 -44.61
C ASP A 6 -18.42 -13.62 -43.52
N ALA A 7 -17.51 -12.65 -43.47
CA ALA A 7 -16.42 -12.62 -42.49
C ALA A 7 -16.83 -12.03 -41.12
N LEU A 8 -18.03 -11.45 -41.01
CA LEU A 8 -18.53 -10.78 -39.80
C LEU A 8 -19.77 -11.44 -39.18
N SER A 9 -20.31 -12.51 -39.78
CA SER A 9 -21.32 -13.36 -39.14
C SER A 9 -20.63 -14.33 -38.18
N TRP A 10 -20.77 -14.06 -36.88
CA TRP A 10 -20.38 -15.02 -35.86
C TRP A 10 -21.48 -16.07 -35.75
N ASP A 11 -21.11 -17.33 -35.98
CA ASP A 11 -21.96 -18.52 -35.96
C ASP A 11 -22.79 -18.57 -34.66
N GLY A 12 -24.02 -18.03 -34.72
CA GLY A 12 -24.94 -17.93 -33.59
C GLY A 12 -25.51 -16.55 -33.26
N ASP A 13 -25.24 -15.48 -34.04
CA ASP A 13 -25.91 -14.17 -33.87
C ASP A 13 -27.16 -14.00 -34.76
N GLU A 14 -27.35 -14.85 -35.79
CA GLU A 14 -28.51 -14.82 -36.70
C GLU A 14 -29.85 -15.05 -35.98
N ASP A 15 -29.85 -15.91 -34.94
CA ASP A 15 -31.06 -16.34 -34.23
C ASP A 15 -31.51 -15.32 -33.15
N ARG A 16 -30.74 -14.24 -32.94
CA ARG A 16 -30.94 -13.30 -31.83
C ARG A 16 -32.03 -12.26 -32.10
N ILE A 17 -32.35 -11.99 -33.36
CA ILE A 17 -33.14 -10.80 -33.72
C ILE A 17 -34.66 -11.04 -33.62
N ASP A 18 -35.14 -12.29 -33.59
CA ASP A 18 -36.59 -12.58 -33.70
C ASP A 18 -37.24 -13.37 -32.55
N SER A 19 -36.63 -13.52 -31.36
CA SER A 19 -37.34 -14.11 -30.22
C SER A 19 -36.79 -13.71 -28.84
N PRO A 20 -37.57 -13.05 -27.97
CA PRO A 20 -37.23 -12.88 -26.56
C PRO A 20 -37.61 -14.14 -25.79
N SER A 21 -36.85 -15.22 -25.94
CA SER A 21 -36.89 -16.32 -24.96
C SER A 21 -36.00 -15.93 -23.77
N PRO A 22 -36.51 -15.88 -22.52
CA PRO A 22 -35.67 -15.62 -21.37
C PRO A 22 -34.73 -16.82 -21.19
N ARG A 23 -33.47 -16.65 -21.57
CA ARG A 23 -32.42 -17.63 -21.32
C ARG A 23 -32.13 -17.58 -19.82
N VAL A 24 -32.53 -18.62 -19.08
CA VAL A 24 -32.14 -18.77 -17.66
C VAL A 24 -30.60 -18.84 -17.64
N PRO A 25 -29.91 -17.89 -17.00
CA PRO A 25 -28.45 -17.89 -17.01
C PRO A 25 -27.94 -19.13 -16.26
N ALA A 26 -27.00 -19.84 -16.90
CA ALA A 26 -26.38 -21.01 -16.29
C ALA A 26 -25.59 -20.59 -15.04
N SER A 27 -25.79 -21.29 -13.92
CA SER A 27 -25.05 -21.04 -12.69
C SER A 27 -23.56 -21.35 -12.88
N PRO A 28 -22.66 -20.55 -12.28
CA PRO A 28 -21.23 -20.76 -12.37
C PRO A 28 -20.78 -22.01 -11.58
N PRO A 29 -19.58 -22.55 -11.87
CA PRO A 29 -18.97 -23.61 -11.07
C PRO A 29 -18.78 -23.21 -9.61
N ARG A 30 -18.71 -24.20 -8.71
CA ARG A 30 -18.51 -23.96 -7.27
C ARG A 30 -17.26 -23.10 -7.02
N GLY A 31 -17.40 -22.09 -6.15
CA GLY A 31 -16.33 -21.13 -5.82
C GLY A 31 -16.14 -19.98 -6.82
N TRP A 32 -16.94 -19.89 -7.88
CA TRP A 32 -16.90 -18.79 -8.84
C TRP A 32 -18.09 -17.84 -8.69
N ARG A 33 -17.81 -16.53 -8.69
CA ARG A 33 -18.83 -15.48 -8.61
C ARG A 33 -18.95 -14.75 -9.95
N ALA A 34 -20.17 -14.67 -10.48
CA ALA A 34 -20.45 -13.87 -11.67
C ALA A 34 -20.27 -12.37 -11.35
N VAL A 35 -19.54 -11.65 -12.20
CA VAL A 35 -19.34 -10.20 -12.13
C VAL A 35 -19.66 -9.56 -13.48
N GLY A 36 -20.27 -8.37 -13.48
CA GLY A 36 -20.59 -7.62 -14.69
C GLY A 36 -22.08 -7.28 -14.85
N LYS A 37 -22.45 -6.64 -15.96
CA LYS A 37 -23.83 -6.23 -16.21
C LYS A 37 -24.70 -7.49 -16.46
N GLY A 38 -25.72 -7.70 -15.62
CA GLY A 38 -26.59 -8.88 -15.69
C GLY A 38 -26.22 -10.02 -14.73
N SER A 39 -25.20 -9.87 -13.88
CA SER A 39 -24.87 -10.88 -12.86
C SER A 39 -25.90 -10.98 -11.73
N GLU A 40 -26.81 -10.02 -11.59
CA GLU A 40 -27.90 -10.03 -10.60
C GLU A 40 -28.96 -11.11 -10.90
N ALA A 41 -29.07 -11.55 -12.15
CA ALA A 41 -30.01 -12.60 -12.56
C ALA A 41 -29.45 -14.01 -12.35
N VAL A 42 -28.19 -14.15 -11.92
CA VAL A 42 -27.52 -15.43 -11.72
C VAL A 42 -27.66 -15.86 -10.26
N PRO A 43 -28.34 -16.98 -9.96
CA PRO A 43 -28.44 -17.46 -8.58
C PRO A 43 -27.03 -17.74 -8.04
N PRO A 44 -26.67 -17.25 -6.84
CA PRO A 44 -25.43 -17.66 -6.20
C PRO A 44 -25.44 -19.18 -6.03
N ALA A 45 -24.29 -19.82 -6.25
CA ALA A 45 -24.15 -21.22 -5.89
C ALA A 45 -24.24 -21.31 -4.36
N ASP A 46 -25.36 -21.84 -3.85
CA ASP A 46 -25.63 -21.95 -2.42
C ASP A 46 -24.51 -22.75 -1.72
N ASP A 47 -23.73 -22.05 -0.89
CA ASP A 47 -23.06 -22.64 0.26
C ASP A 47 -23.97 -22.33 1.47
N ASP A 48 -24.75 -23.33 1.86
CA ASP A 48 -25.46 -23.54 3.12
C ASP A 48 -26.12 -22.35 3.87
N ALA A 49 -27.42 -22.54 4.11
CA ALA A 49 -28.41 -21.71 4.79
C ALA A 49 -28.05 -21.04 6.14
N ALA A 50 -28.79 -19.95 6.39
CA ALA A 50 -29.01 -19.17 7.63
C ALA A 50 -27.92 -18.10 7.92
N VAL A 51 -28.22 -16.80 8.05
CA VAL A 51 -29.25 -16.18 8.90
C VAL A 51 -29.72 -14.85 8.29
N GLN A 52 -31.03 -14.63 8.35
CA GLN A 52 -31.75 -13.42 7.95
C GLN A 52 -31.65 -12.32 9.02
N SER A 53 -31.53 -11.06 8.56
CA SER A 53 -32.16 -9.81 9.07
C SER A 53 -31.17 -8.65 9.28
N ALA A 54 -31.35 -7.60 8.47
CA ALA A 54 -30.82 -6.24 8.65
C ALA A 54 -31.80 -5.39 9.51
N PRO A 55 -31.63 -4.06 9.68
CA PRO A 55 -30.45 -3.20 9.90
C PRO A 55 -30.56 -2.37 11.21
N ALA A 56 -29.47 -1.79 11.71
CA ALA A 56 -29.52 -0.64 12.64
C ALA A 56 -28.21 0.18 12.57
N ASP A 57 -28.40 1.48 12.64
CA ASP A 57 -27.47 2.59 12.38
C ASP A 57 -26.24 2.69 13.33
N ASP A 58 -25.24 3.41 12.82
CA ASP A 58 -24.24 4.26 13.49
C ASP A 58 -23.59 3.77 14.80
N ASP A 59 -22.28 3.43 14.75
CA ASP A 59 -21.28 4.06 15.64
C ASP A 59 -19.83 3.61 15.30
N GLU A 60 -18.92 4.59 15.32
CA GLU A 60 -17.47 4.42 15.20
C GLU A 60 -16.91 3.44 16.25
N ALA A 61 -16.22 2.39 15.79
CA ALA A 61 -15.27 1.65 16.62
C ALA A 61 -14.18 1.01 15.75
N VAL A 62 -13.08 1.73 15.53
CA VAL A 62 -11.86 1.17 14.93
C VAL A 62 -11.22 0.25 15.96
N GLN A 63 -11.61 -1.03 15.90
CA GLN A 63 -11.22 -2.07 16.85
C GLN A 63 -9.74 -2.45 16.71
N SER A 64 -9.07 -2.41 17.86
CA SER A 64 -7.82 -3.11 18.11
C SER A 64 -8.10 -4.52 18.65
N ALA A 65 -7.22 -5.45 18.25
CA ALA A 65 -6.88 -6.74 18.87
C ALA A 65 -7.79 -7.96 18.56
N PRO A 66 -7.40 -9.19 18.97
CA PRO A 66 -6.26 -9.99 18.47
C PRO A 66 -6.71 -11.41 18.05
N ALA A 67 -5.93 -12.17 17.28
CA ALA A 67 -6.13 -13.62 17.19
C ALA A 67 -4.90 -14.39 16.69
N GLU A 68 -4.58 -15.44 17.45
CA GLU A 68 -3.65 -16.54 17.27
C GLU A 68 -3.48 -17.14 15.86
N ALA A 69 -2.33 -17.81 15.74
CA ALA A 69 -1.83 -18.59 14.63
C ALA A 69 -2.74 -19.75 14.16
N ASP A 70 -2.84 -19.95 12.84
CA ASP A 70 -2.39 -21.17 12.13
C ASP A 70 -2.64 -21.00 10.61
N SER A 71 -1.88 -21.73 9.79
CA SER A 71 -1.93 -21.92 8.32
C SER A 71 -0.74 -21.31 7.57
N GLY A 72 0.28 -22.16 7.38
CA GLY A 72 1.52 -21.92 6.63
C GLY A 72 1.36 -21.79 5.12
N ALA A 73 0.56 -20.85 4.66
CA ALA A 73 0.70 -20.26 3.33
C ALA A 73 1.48 -18.94 3.47
N PRO A 74 2.44 -18.60 2.59
CA PRO A 74 3.06 -17.28 2.62
C PRO A 74 1.95 -16.26 2.35
N ALA A 75 1.53 -15.55 3.40
CA ALA A 75 0.50 -14.53 3.30
C ALA A 75 0.95 -13.50 2.25
N SER A 76 0.29 -13.52 1.09
CA SER A 76 0.53 -12.54 0.03
C SER A 76 0.25 -11.16 0.62
N LEU A 77 1.20 -10.24 0.49
CA LEU A 77 1.03 -8.88 0.99
C LEU A 77 -0.21 -8.26 0.32
N GLY A 78 -1.25 -7.98 1.13
CA GLY A 78 -2.46 -7.35 0.62
C GLY A 78 -2.19 -5.96 0.05
N ASN A 79 -3.09 -5.46 -0.80
CA ASN A 79 -2.93 -4.18 -1.49
C ASN A 79 -2.71 -3.01 -0.50
N ALA A 80 -3.44 -3.01 0.63
CA ALA A 80 -3.26 -2.03 1.71
C ALA A 80 -1.86 -2.08 2.35
N ALA A 81 -1.26 -3.26 2.48
CA ALA A 81 0.10 -3.40 3.00
C ALA A 81 1.13 -2.76 2.05
N LEU A 82 0.97 -2.94 0.73
CA LEU A 82 1.85 -2.31 -0.25
C LEU A 82 1.71 -0.77 -0.23
N VAL A 83 0.49 -0.27 -0.16
CA VAL A 83 0.23 1.18 -0.07
C VAL A 83 0.85 1.77 1.18
N SER A 84 0.62 1.17 2.35
CA SER A 84 1.21 1.63 3.62
C SER A 84 2.74 1.61 3.61
N ILE A 85 3.36 0.58 3.02
CA ILE A 85 4.82 0.55 2.83
C ILE A 85 5.28 1.69 1.92
N GLY A 86 4.56 1.95 0.83
CA GLY A 86 4.85 3.06 -0.08
C GLY A 86 4.78 4.42 0.62
N VAL A 87 3.73 4.65 1.42
CA VAL A 87 3.56 5.87 2.21
C VAL A 87 4.71 6.02 3.22
N ILE A 88 5.03 4.97 3.98
CA ILE A 88 6.14 4.99 4.94
C ILE A 88 7.46 5.24 4.22
N ALA A 89 7.73 4.57 3.10
CA ALA A 89 8.93 4.81 2.29
C ALA A 89 8.99 6.27 1.81
N GLY A 90 7.86 6.85 1.42
CA GLY A 90 7.73 8.27 1.10
C GLY A 90 8.12 9.18 2.27
N VAL A 91 7.69 8.86 3.50
CA VAL A 91 8.11 9.60 4.71
C VAL A 91 9.63 9.53 4.91
N TYR A 92 10.24 8.36 4.77
CA TYR A 92 11.70 8.22 4.85
C TYR A 92 12.42 8.99 3.73
N ALA A 93 11.85 9.02 2.52
CA ALA A 93 12.38 9.83 1.42
C ALA A 93 12.29 11.34 1.73
N LEU A 94 11.18 11.80 2.32
CA LEU A 94 11.05 13.17 2.80
C LEU A 94 12.08 13.50 3.89
N TYR A 95 12.44 12.54 4.75
CA TYR A 95 13.52 12.72 5.73
C TYR A 95 14.88 12.89 5.05
N VAL A 96 15.21 12.09 4.02
CA VAL A 96 16.43 12.31 3.23
C VAL A 96 16.47 13.73 2.67
N VAL A 97 15.35 14.21 2.12
CA VAL A 97 15.24 15.58 1.61
C VAL A 97 15.39 16.62 2.72
N GLY A 98 14.76 16.41 3.88
CA GLY A 98 14.89 17.29 5.04
C GLY A 98 16.34 17.38 5.55
N TRP A 99 17.04 16.25 5.61
CA TRP A 99 18.46 16.20 5.92
C TRP A 99 19.30 16.92 4.88
N ALA A 100 19.01 16.72 3.59
CA ALA A 100 19.73 17.40 2.52
C ALA A 100 19.58 18.92 2.59
N LEU A 101 18.34 19.42 2.64
CA LEU A 101 18.05 20.85 2.71
C LEU A 101 18.59 21.50 3.99
N GLY A 102 18.47 20.82 5.12
CA GLY A 102 18.98 21.30 6.40
C GLY A 102 20.51 21.38 6.43
N SER A 103 21.20 20.38 5.88
CA SER A 103 22.66 20.42 5.81
C SER A 103 23.18 21.50 4.85
N PHE A 104 22.49 21.76 3.73
CA PHE A 104 22.87 22.87 2.84
C PHE A 104 22.74 24.22 3.56
N ARG A 105 21.67 24.44 4.33
CA ARG A 105 21.50 25.65 5.15
C ARG A 105 22.62 25.86 6.17
N LEU A 106 23.12 24.79 6.79
CA LEU A 106 24.20 24.91 7.78
C LEU A 106 25.57 25.19 7.15
N ARG A 107 25.84 24.69 5.94
CA ARG A 107 27.09 24.97 5.22
C ARG A 107 27.34 26.47 5.04
N ASP A 108 26.28 27.24 4.81
CA ASP A 108 26.39 28.69 4.59
C ASP A 108 26.80 29.45 5.88
N VAL A 109 26.50 28.89 7.05
CA VAL A 109 26.79 29.50 8.37
C VAL A 109 28.13 29.01 8.93
N GLN A 110 28.56 27.80 8.55
CA GLN A 110 29.75 27.13 9.05
C GLN A 110 31.03 27.64 8.34
N THR A 111 31.41 28.91 8.53
CA THR A 111 32.59 29.50 7.87
C THR A 111 33.85 29.55 8.75
N ALA A 112 33.80 29.08 10.00
CA ALA A 112 34.87 29.32 10.99
C ALA A 112 35.42 28.08 11.75
N GLY A 113 35.07 26.85 11.35
CA GLY A 113 35.37 25.63 12.13
C GLY A 113 36.77 25.03 11.97
N GLY A 114 37.51 25.39 10.91
CA GLY A 114 38.78 24.76 10.54
C GLY A 114 38.61 23.35 9.92
N GLN A 115 39.67 22.82 9.29
CA GLN A 115 39.60 21.62 8.44
C GLN A 115 39.03 20.36 9.12
N VAL A 116 39.32 20.14 10.41
CA VAL A 116 38.80 18.96 11.12
C VAL A 116 37.28 19.05 11.30
N ALA A 117 36.78 20.23 11.68
CA ALA A 117 35.34 20.44 11.85
C ALA A 117 34.60 20.31 10.51
N ASP A 118 35.20 20.77 9.41
CA ASP A 118 34.62 20.63 8.07
C ASP A 118 34.49 19.16 7.65
N VAL A 119 35.51 18.34 7.93
CA VAL A 119 35.46 16.90 7.65
C VAL A 119 34.40 16.21 8.50
N MET A 120 34.33 16.52 9.79
CA MET A 120 33.32 15.94 10.70
C MET A 120 31.90 16.37 10.28
N PHE A 121 31.72 17.63 9.89
CA PHE A 121 30.45 18.13 9.38
C PHE A 121 30.04 17.44 8.08
N GLN A 122 30.98 17.29 7.13
CA GLN A 122 30.74 16.59 5.88
C GLN A 122 30.33 15.13 6.13
N ALA A 123 31.02 14.44 7.04
CA ALA A 123 30.69 13.07 7.42
C ALA A 123 29.29 12.98 8.04
N ALA A 124 28.96 13.90 8.95
CA ALA A 124 27.64 13.96 9.60
C ALA A 124 26.52 14.23 8.58
N MET A 125 26.77 15.06 7.57
CA MET A 125 25.81 15.34 6.50
C MET A 125 25.51 14.08 5.67
N TRP A 126 26.54 13.38 5.20
CA TRP A 126 26.35 12.13 4.47
C TRP A 126 25.65 11.08 5.32
N LEU A 127 26.04 10.97 6.59
CA LEU A 127 25.43 10.02 7.52
C LEU A 127 23.96 10.37 7.79
N GLY A 128 23.62 11.64 7.93
CA GLY A 128 22.24 12.10 8.13
C GLY A 128 21.33 11.76 6.94
N MET A 129 21.83 11.90 5.71
CA MET A 129 21.11 11.48 4.50
C MET A 129 20.99 9.96 4.38
N ALA A 130 22.07 9.24 4.69
CA ALA A 130 22.11 7.79 4.54
C ALA A 130 21.33 7.07 5.65
N ALA A 131 21.25 7.62 6.86
CA ALA A 131 20.57 7.03 8.01
C ALA A 131 19.13 6.58 7.70
N PRO A 132 18.22 7.41 7.14
CA PRO A 132 16.86 6.98 6.81
C PRO A 132 16.81 5.86 5.77
N ILE A 133 17.69 5.90 4.79
CA ILE A 133 17.81 4.85 3.77
C ILE A 133 18.23 3.54 4.42
N ILE A 134 19.32 3.57 5.18
CA ILE A 134 19.90 2.40 5.86
C ILE A 134 18.89 1.80 6.84
N TRP A 135 18.25 2.62 7.69
CA TRP A 135 17.28 2.14 8.66
C TRP A 135 16.11 1.43 7.99
N PHE A 136 15.53 2.02 6.94
CA PHE A 136 14.44 1.42 6.20
C PHE A 136 14.84 0.06 5.59
N PHE A 137 15.99 -0.03 4.92
CA PHE A 137 16.43 -1.30 4.32
C PHE A 137 16.83 -2.35 5.38
N VAL A 138 17.49 -1.93 6.46
CA VAL A 138 17.87 -2.83 7.56
C VAL A 138 16.63 -3.39 8.24
N THR A 139 15.66 -2.55 8.59
CA THR A 139 14.38 -3.02 9.18
C THR A 139 13.63 -3.94 8.22
N MET A 140 13.58 -3.62 6.93
CA MET A 140 13.00 -4.48 5.90
C MET A 140 13.68 -5.85 5.80
N LEU A 141 15.00 -5.88 5.85
CA LEU A 141 15.78 -7.11 5.71
C LEU A 141 15.66 -7.99 6.96
N VAL A 142 15.78 -7.39 8.15
CA VAL A 142 15.69 -8.09 9.44
C VAL A 142 14.28 -8.64 9.70
N THR A 143 13.24 -7.97 9.22
CA THR A 143 11.83 -8.38 9.46
C THR A 143 11.23 -9.25 8.36
N ARG A 144 12.02 -9.63 7.34
CA ARG A 144 11.53 -10.37 6.15
C ARG A 144 10.92 -11.75 6.46
N GLY A 145 11.36 -12.42 7.52
CA GLY A 145 10.83 -13.72 7.98
C GLY A 145 9.99 -13.65 9.25
N SER A 146 9.51 -12.46 9.61
CA SER A 146 8.91 -12.17 10.90
C SER A 146 7.44 -11.76 10.75
N ALA A 147 6.65 -11.85 11.83
CA ALA A 147 5.34 -11.23 11.93
C ALA A 147 5.36 -9.76 11.48
N LEU A 148 4.32 -9.35 10.72
CA LEU A 148 4.21 -8.02 10.11
C LEU A 148 4.26 -6.89 11.15
N TRP A 149 3.73 -7.08 12.37
CA TRP A 149 3.72 -6.04 13.40
C TRP A 149 5.13 -5.61 13.80
N ARG A 150 6.11 -6.52 13.87
CA ARG A 150 7.51 -6.17 14.17
C ARG A 150 8.13 -5.27 13.09
N ARG A 151 7.73 -5.46 11.83
CA ARG A 151 8.13 -4.58 10.71
C ARG A 151 7.57 -3.18 10.89
N PHE A 152 6.27 -3.07 11.13
CA PHE A 152 5.62 -1.77 11.32
C PHE A 152 6.11 -1.05 12.58
N ALA A 153 6.32 -1.77 13.69
CA ALA A 153 6.89 -1.22 14.92
C ALA A 153 8.31 -0.68 14.69
N GLY A 154 9.18 -1.44 13.99
CA GLY A 154 10.53 -0.99 13.66
C GLY A 154 10.56 0.23 12.73
N LEU A 155 9.64 0.29 11.77
CA LEU A 155 9.50 1.45 10.88
C LEU A 155 8.96 2.68 11.61
N ALA A 156 7.93 2.52 12.45
CA ALA A 156 7.38 3.60 13.26
C ALA A 156 8.41 4.17 14.25
N LEU A 157 9.21 3.29 14.87
CA LEU A 157 10.31 3.71 15.72
C LEU A 157 11.32 4.56 14.95
N GLY A 158 11.69 4.13 13.74
CA GLY A 158 12.60 4.91 12.91
C GLY A 158 11.99 6.23 12.41
N ILE A 159 10.68 6.31 12.17
CA ILE A 159 10.01 7.58 11.87
C ILE A 159 10.26 8.58 13.01
N LEU A 160 10.03 8.16 14.25
CA LEU A 160 10.21 9.03 15.41
C LEU A 160 11.70 9.39 15.64
N LEU A 161 12.60 8.44 15.41
CA LEU A 161 14.03 8.60 15.69
C LEU A 161 14.75 9.43 14.63
N LEU A 162 14.40 9.28 13.35
CA LEU A 162 15.12 9.88 12.22
C LEU A 162 14.51 11.20 11.73
N VAL A 163 13.52 11.74 12.46
CA VAL A 163 13.08 13.12 12.27
C VAL A 163 14.32 14.02 12.26
N PRO A 164 14.43 14.97 11.33
CA PRO A 164 15.53 15.93 11.28
C PRO A 164 15.43 16.97 12.41
N TRP A 165 15.46 16.52 13.67
CA TRP A 165 15.42 17.32 14.89
C TRP A 165 16.31 18.56 14.89
N PRO A 166 17.61 18.51 14.51
CA PRO A 166 18.45 19.71 14.50
C PRO A 166 17.85 20.88 13.70
N PHE A 167 17.18 20.58 12.59
CA PHE A 167 16.58 21.60 11.73
C PHE A 167 15.18 22.01 12.21
N VAL A 168 14.42 21.07 12.77
CA VAL A 168 13.13 21.37 13.41
C VAL A 168 13.32 22.39 14.55
N MET A 169 14.36 22.20 15.38
CA MET A 169 14.67 23.12 16.47
C MET A 169 15.09 24.51 15.98
N MET A 170 15.90 24.60 14.92
CA MET A 170 16.28 25.90 14.34
C MET A 170 15.09 26.66 13.73
N GLY A 171 14.14 25.97 13.10
CA GLY A 171 12.94 26.59 12.51
C GLY A 171 12.02 27.28 13.53
N MET A 172 12.09 26.89 14.80
CA MET A 172 11.26 27.46 15.88
C MET A 172 11.81 28.79 16.43
N VAL A 173 13.08 29.12 16.17
CA VAL A 173 13.76 30.32 16.69
C VAL A 173 13.52 31.57 15.83
N GLY A 174 12.85 31.44 14.69
CA GLY A 174 12.59 32.54 13.75
C GLY A 174 11.34 33.39 14.02
N ARG A 175 10.87 33.52 15.27
CA ARG A 175 9.76 34.40 15.65
C ARG A 175 10.19 35.43 16.68
#